data_AF-A0A3A8PKS2-F1
#
_entry.id   AF-A0A3A8PKS2-F1
#
_cell.length_a   1.000
_cell.length_b   1.000
_cell.length_c   1.000
_cell.angle_alpha   90.00
_cell.angle_beta   90.00
_cell.angle_gamma   90.00
#
_symmetry.space_group_name_H-M   'P 1'
#
loop_
_entity.id
_entity.type
_entity.pdbx_description
1 polymer ?
#
loop_
_entity_poly.entity_id
_entity_poly.type
_entity_poly.pdbx_seq_one_letter_code
_entity_poly.pdbx_strand_id
1 'polypeptide(L)'
;FGAYVLTTRPDMFRTYILSSPSLWFDDHRVPRMQAEAKAPAQSTTVVLSVGSFETVKPEPRYFTRNDMLRHNAEFAEQLRSSGRSLKVENMVIDDEDHFTVYPDMITRALLKVFPGTGPYSSG
;
A
#
# COMPACT_ATOMS: atom_id res chain seq x y z
N PHE A 1 -5.30 -5.22 -8.10
CA PHE A 1 -5.70 -6.55 -7.59
C PHE A 1 -5.67 -6.64 -6.05
N GLY A 2 -4.50 -6.51 -5.39
CA GLY A 2 -4.39 -6.72 -3.94
C GLY A 2 -5.38 -5.90 -3.08
N ALA A 3 -5.54 -4.61 -3.37
CA ALA A 3 -6.50 -3.75 -2.66
C ALA A 3 -7.97 -4.21 -2.82
N TYR A 4 -8.32 -4.78 -3.99
CA TYR A 4 -9.65 -5.35 -4.23
C TYR A 4 -9.87 -6.63 -3.42
N VAL A 5 -8.86 -7.50 -3.32
CA VAL A 5 -8.94 -8.71 -2.48
C VAL A 5 -9.07 -8.33 -1.01
N LEU A 6 -8.26 -7.40 -0.51
CA LEU A 6 -8.39 -6.86 0.84
C LEU A 6 -9.81 -6.35 1.12
N THR A 7 -10.44 -5.69 0.15
CA THR A 7 -11.78 -5.11 0.30
C THR A 7 -12.88 -6.17 0.34
N THR A 8 -12.77 -7.20 -0.51
CA THR A 8 -13.87 -8.15 -0.78
C THR A 8 -13.72 -9.51 -0.10
N ARG A 9 -12.49 -9.92 0.20
CA ARG A 9 -12.09 -11.21 0.78
C ARG A 9 -10.88 -11.01 1.71
N PRO A 10 -11.00 -10.20 2.78
CA PRO A 10 -9.87 -9.78 3.61
C PRO A 10 -9.15 -10.96 4.29
N ASP A 11 -9.84 -12.05 4.58
CA ASP A 11 -9.27 -13.25 5.21
C ASP A 11 -8.42 -14.13 4.27
N MET A 12 -8.30 -13.79 2.98
CA MET A 12 -7.50 -14.57 2.04
C MET A 12 -6.00 -14.54 2.36
N PHE A 13 -5.51 -13.44 2.94
CA PHE A 13 -4.13 -13.27 3.36
C PHE A 13 -4.03 -12.60 4.72
N ARG A 14 -3.04 -12.99 5.52
CA ARG A 14 -2.68 -12.31 6.77
C ARG A 14 -2.05 -10.94 6.52
N THR A 15 -1.39 -10.78 5.38
CA THR A 15 -0.63 -9.57 5.02
C THR A 15 -0.87 -9.19 3.57
N TYR A 16 -1.21 -7.93 3.33
CA TYR A 16 -1.35 -7.32 2.01
C TYR A 16 -0.24 -6.29 1.81
N ILE A 17 0.68 -6.55 0.90
CA ILE A 17 1.69 -5.57 0.46
C ILE A 17 1.17 -4.95 -0.85
N LEU A 18 0.90 -3.65 -0.79
CA LEU A 18 0.27 -2.88 -1.85
C LEU A 18 1.26 -1.79 -2.29
N SER A 19 2.02 -2.10 -3.34
CA SER A 19 2.93 -1.15 -3.98
C SER A 19 2.22 -0.37 -5.06
N SER A 20 2.29 0.95 -4.92
CA SER A 20 1.74 1.95 -5.83
C SER A 20 0.39 1.49 -6.39
N PRO A 21 -0.59 1.16 -5.51
CA PRO A 21 -1.85 0.63 -5.97
C PRO A 21 -2.57 1.69 -6.79
N SER A 22 -3.04 1.33 -7.99
CA SER A 22 -3.77 2.25 -8.89
C SER A 22 -5.18 2.56 -8.36
N LEU A 23 -5.27 3.26 -7.23
CA LEU A 23 -6.50 3.61 -6.52
C LEU A 23 -7.38 4.60 -7.27
N TRP A 24 -6.86 5.24 -8.31
CA TRP A 24 -7.58 6.09 -9.26
C TRP A 24 -8.35 5.29 -10.32
N PHE A 25 -7.99 4.04 -10.55
CA PHE A 25 -8.57 3.22 -11.61
C PHE A 25 -10.08 3.03 -11.42
N ASP A 26 -10.80 3.02 -12.56
CA ASP A 26 -12.26 2.88 -12.61
C ASP A 26 -12.98 3.89 -11.70
N ASP A 27 -12.57 5.16 -11.83
CA ASP A 27 -13.12 6.27 -11.05
C ASP A 27 -13.08 5.99 -9.53
N HIS A 28 -11.91 5.62 -9.02
CA HIS A 28 -11.75 5.30 -7.60
C HIS A 28 -12.65 4.17 -7.08
N ARG A 29 -12.90 3.13 -7.88
CA ARG A 29 -13.79 2.02 -7.50
C ARG A 29 -13.44 1.39 -6.15
N VAL A 30 -12.17 1.04 -5.93
CA VAL A 30 -11.72 0.36 -4.70
C VAL A 30 -11.88 1.23 -3.44
N PRO A 31 -11.45 2.52 -3.44
CA PRO A 31 -11.77 3.44 -2.34
C PRO A 31 -13.28 3.56 -2.06
N ARG A 32 -14.12 3.67 -3.11
CA ARG A 32 -15.58 3.77 -2.95
C ARG A 32 -16.22 2.52 -2.36
N MET A 33 -15.64 1.34 -2.62
CA MET A 33 -16.11 0.08 -2.06
C MET A 33 -15.85 -0.09 -0.55
N GLN A 34 -15.09 0.80 0.12
CA GLN A 34 -14.77 0.62 1.54
C GLN A 34 -15.99 0.68 2.46
N ALA A 35 -17.06 1.37 2.07
CA ALA A 35 -18.32 1.41 2.84
C ALA A 35 -18.96 0.02 3.00
N GLU A 36 -18.72 -0.88 2.05
CA GLU A 36 -19.23 -2.25 2.01
C GLU A 36 -18.13 -3.30 2.24
N ALA A 37 -16.93 -2.85 2.63
CA ALA A 37 -15.80 -3.75 2.76
C ALA A 37 -16.02 -4.73 3.92
N LYS A 38 -15.61 -5.98 3.69
CA LYS A 38 -15.70 -7.00 4.73
C LYS A 38 -14.67 -6.71 5.83
N ALA A 39 -15.04 -7.01 7.07
CA ALA A 39 -14.11 -7.04 8.18
C ALA A 39 -13.39 -8.40 8.20
N PRO A 40 -12.06 -8.44 8.36
CA PRO A 40 -11.37 -9.71 8.57
C PRO A 40 -11.74 -10.30 9.94
N ALA A 41 -11.77 -11.63 10.02
CA ALA A 41 -11.99 -12.38 11.26
C ALA A 41 -10.79 -12.29 12.21
N GLN A 42 -9.59 -12.01 11.68
CA GLN A 42 -8.36 -11.84 12.44
C GLN A 42 -7.66 -10.53 12.09
N SER A 43 -6.68 -10.13 12.89
CA SER A 43 -5.88 -8.94 12.59
C SER A 43 -5.09 -9.15 11.28
N THR A 44 -5.32 -8.27 10.31
CA THR A 44 -4.67 -8.28 8.99
C THR A 44 -3.71 -7.10 8.87
N THR A 45 -2.49 -7.36 8.41
CA THR A 45 -1.49 -6.30 8.13
C THR A 45 -1.66 -5.79 6.70
N VAL A 46 -1.64 -4.47 6.54
CA VAL A 46 -1.66 -3.81 5.23
C VAL A 46 -0.46 -2.88 5.16
N VAL A 47 0.41 -3.11 4.19
CA VAL A 47 1.56 -2.25 3.88
C VAL A 47 1.28 -1.55 2.57
N LEU A 48 0.94 -0.27 2.64
CA LEU A 48 0.83 0.61 1.49
C LEU A 48 2.18 1.27 1.24
N SER A 49 2.54 1.44 -0.03
CA SER A 49 3.77 2.12 -0.42
C SER A 49 3.61 2.85 -1.73
N VAL A 50 4.35 3.95 -1.90
CA VAL A 50 4.31 4.81 -3.08
C VAL A 50 5.64 5.56 -3.21
N GLY A 51 6.12 5.77 -4.43
CA GLY A 51 7.30 6.60 -4.70
C GLY A 51 6.99 8.09 -4.55
N SER A 52 7.96 8.87 -4.06
CA SER A 52 7.78 10.31 -3.82
C SER A 52 7.52 11.11 -5.11
N PHE A 53 7.93 10.60 -6.27
CA PHE A 53 7.65 11.19 -7.58
C PHE A 53 6.28 10.80 -8.16
N GLU A 54 5.54 9.88 -7.56
CA GLU A 54 4.20 9.48 -8.04
C GLU A 54 3.08 10.46 -7.62
N THR A 55 3.37 11.76 -7.74
CA THR A 55 2.46 12.87 -7.48
C THR A 55 2.50 13.87 -8.63
N VAL A 56 1.57 14.83 -8.65
CA VAL A 56 1.45 15.77 -9.77
C VAL A 56 2.32 17.01 -9.54
N LYS A 57 3.37 17.15 -10.36
CA LYS A 57 4.24 18.33 -10.41
C LYS A 57 4.76 18.56 -11.85
N PRO A 58 5.24 19.76 -12.19
CA PRO A 58 5.64 20.08 -13.57
C PRO A 58 6.92 19.38 -14.05
N GLU A 59 7.78 18.87 -13.16
CA GLU A 59 9.07 18.31 -13.54
C GLU A 59 8.93 16.90 -14.19
N PRO A 60 9.80 16.53 -15.15
CA PRO A 60 9.60 15.34 -15.99
C PRO A 60 9.51 14.00 -15.27
N ARG A 61 10.04 13.91 -14.05
CA ARG A 61 10.06 12.68 -13.25
C ARG A 61 8.72 12.43 -12.53
N TYR A 62 7.89 13.46 -12.40
CA TYR A 62 6.60 13.38 -11.71
C TYR A 62 5.47 12.93 -12.64
N PHE A 63 4.35 12.54 -12.04
CA PHE A 63 3.14 12.25 -12.78
C PHE A 63 2.43 13.52 -13.24
N THR A 64 1.62 13.40 -14.29
CA THR A 64 0.92 14.54 -14.91
C THR A 64 -0.58 14.57 -14.64
N ARG A 65 -1.15 13.47 -14.11
CA ARG A 65 -2.61 13.32 -13.95
C ARG A 65 -3.03 12.67 -12.64
N ASN A 66 -2.36 11.59 -12.27
CA ASN A 66 -2.73 10.81 -11.09
C ASN A 66 -1.81 11.19 -9.92
N ASP A 67 -2.43 11.58 -8.81
CA ASP A 67 -1.71 11.87 -7.57
C ASP A 67 -1.73 10.63 -6.66
N MET A 68 -0.90 9.65 -7.01
CA MET A 68 -0.88 8.37 -6.28
C MET A 68 -0.35 8.55 -4.87
N LEU A 69 0.55 9.51 -4.64
CA LEU A 69 0.99 9.89 -3.29
C LEU A 69 -0.20 10.28 -2.40
N ARG A 70 -1.06 11.19 -2.89
CA ARG A 70 -2.28 11.57 -2.18
C ARG A 70 -3.26 10.43 -2.05
N HIS A 71 -3.55 9.69 -3.12
CA HIS A 71 -4.51 8.58 -3.08
C HIS A 71 -4.08 7.49 -2.10
N ASN A 72 -2.79 7.20 -2.02
CA ASN A 72 -2.24 6.20 -1.10
C ASN A 72 -2.38 6.66 0.37
N ALA A 73 -2.14 7.94 0.65
CA ALA A 73 -2.35 8.53 1.98
C ALA A 73 -3.83 8.54 2.39
N GLU A 74 -4.72 8.97 1.50
CA GLU A 74 -6.17 8.99 1.73
C GLU A 74 -6.71 7.58 1.99
N PHE A 75 -6.28 6.60 1.20
CA PHE A 75 -6.71 5.22 1.37
C PHE A 75 -6.16 4.59 2.66
N ALA A 76 -4.91 4.90 3.04
CA ALA A 76 -4.37 4.46 4.33
C ALA A 76 -5.23 4.97 5.50
N GLU A 77 -5.64 6.23 5.45
CA GLU A 77 -6.50 6.82 6.47
C GLU A 77 -7.91 6.21 6.47
N GLN A 78 -8.46 5.95 5.29
CA GLN A 78 -9.73 5.25 5.15
C GLN A 78 -9.69 3.83 5.77
N LEU A 79 -8.59 3.11 5.59
CA LEU A 79 -8.41 1.79 6.22
C LEU A 79 -8.28 1.91 7.74
N ARG A 80 -7.53 2.88 8.26
CA ARG A 80 -7.35 3.10 9.71
C ARG A 80 -8.64 3.50 10.41
N SER A 81 -9.42 4.39 9.79
CA SER A 81 -10.69 4.88 10.32
C SER A 81 -11.85 3.88 10.17
N SER A 82 -11.66 2.78 9.43
CA SER A 82 -12.74 1.82 9.15
C SER A 82 -13.24 1.00 10.35
N GLY A 83 -12.54 1.05 11.50
CA GLY A 83 -12.88 0.25 12.69
C GLY A 83 -12.67 -1.27 12.53
N ARG A 84 -12.17 -1.71 11.37
CA ARG A 84 -11.81 -3.11 11.10
C ARG A 84 -10.48 -3.47 11.76
N SER A 85 -10.25 -4.77 11.99
CA SER A 85 -9.00 -5.27 12.57
C SER A 85 -7.82 -5.20 11.58
N LEU A 86 -7.42 -3.99 11.21
CA LEU A 86 -6.36 -3.72 10.25
C LEU A 86 -5.17 -3.03 10.92
N LYS A 87 -3.96 -3.51 10.65
CA LYS A 87 -2.71 -2.82 11.00
C LYS A 87 -2.17 -2.17 9.73
N VAL A 88 -2.31 -0.85 9.62
CA VAL A 88 -2.06 -0.12 8.37
C VAL A 88 -0.78 0.70 8.43
N GLU A 89 0.19 0.27 7.64
CA GLU A 89 1.44 0.97 7.37
C GLU A 89 1.34 1.71 6.04
N ASN A 90 1.88 2.92 5.97
CA ASN A 90 1.96 3.69 4.74
C ASN A 90 3.39 4.24 4.59
N MET A 91 4.08 3.83 3.53
CA MET A 91 5.46 4.21 3.25
C MET A 91 5.53 5.11 2.02
N VAL A 92 6.19 6.25 2.15
CA VAL A 92 6.65 7.02 1.00
C VAL A 92 8.11 6.66 0.80
N ILE A 93 8.46 6.25 -0.42
CA ILE A 93 9.83 5.90 -0.78
C ILE A 93 10.44 7.10 -1.49
N ASP A 94 11.42 7.72 -0.83
CA ASP A 94 12.10 8.89 -1.34
C ASP A 94 12.88 8.57 -2.62
N ASP A 95 13.01 9.56 -3.50
CA ASP A 95 13.71 9.50 -4.78
C ASP A 95 13.26 8.39 -5.76
N GLU A 96 12.08 7.80 -5.57
CA GLU A 96 11.53 6.75 -6.43
C GLU A 96 10.32 7.22 -7.26
N ASP A 97 10.24 6.73 -8.50
CA ASP A 97 9.06 6.84 -9.37
C ASP A 97 8.40 5.46 -9.59
N HIS A 98 7.33 5.42 -10.36
CA HIS A 98 6.52 4.20 -10.54
C HIS A 98 7.28 3.02 -11.14
N PHE A 99 8.34 3.28 -11.90
CA PHE A 99 9.14 2.23 -12.53
C PHE A 99 10.27 1.74 -11.63
N THR A 100 10.68 2.55 -10.65
CA THR A 100 11.86 2.28 -9.81
C THR A 100 11.51 1.90 -8.38
N VAL A 101 10.32 2.27 -7.88
CA VAL A 101 9.90 2.03 -6.50
C VAL A 101 9.79 0.56 -6.11
N TYR A 102 9.46 -0.33 -7.04
CA TYR A 102 9.09 -1.71 -6.69
C TYR A 102 10.24 -2.51 -6.03
N PRO A 103 11.47 -2.54 -6.57
CA PRO A 103 12.61 -3.17 -5.89
C PRO A 103 12.87 -2.69 -4.46
N ASP A 104 12.78 -1.39 -4.20
CA ASP A 104 13.02 -0.83 -2.87
C ASP A 104 11.87 -1.19 -1.91
N MET A 105 10.62 -0.98 -2.37
CA MET A 105 9.43 -1.28 -1.55
C MET A 105 9.35 -2.76 -1.17
N ILE A 106 9.60 -3.70 -2.09
CA ILE A 106 9.43 -5.12 -1.79
C ILE A 106 10.44 -5.59 -0.75
N THR A 107 11.66 -5.10 -0.82
CA THR A 107 12.72 -5.40 0.16
C THR A 107 12.34 -4.90 1.55
N ARG A 108 11.93 -3.61 1.65
CA ARG A 108 11.51 -3.01 2.92
C ARG A 108 10.26 -3.69 3.50
N ALA A 109 9.28 -4.00 2.66
CA ALA A 109 8.05 -4.66 3.08
C ALA A 109 8.32 -6.09 3.59
N LEU A 110 9.16 -6.87 2.89
CA LEU A 110 9.53 -8.21 3.33
C LEU A 110 10.30 -8.19 4.66
N LEU A 111 11.28 -7.30 4.82
CA LEU A 111 12.00 -7.16 6.08
C LEU A 111 11.08 -6.71 7.23
N LYS A 112 10.04 -5.94 6.95
CA LYS A 112 9.07 -5.51 7.97
C LYS A 112 8.09 -6.61 8.37
N VAL A 113 7.64 -7.42 7.41
CA VAL A 113 6.67 -8.50 7.65
C VAL A 113 7.36 -9.76 8.17
N PHE A 114 8.56 -10.03 7.69
CA PHE A 114 9.42 -11.14 8.09
C PHE A 114 10.78 -10.56 8.53
N PRO A 115 10.83 -9.88 9.68
CA PRO A 115 12.09 -9.42 10.23
C PRO A 115 12.87 -10.68 10.56
N GLY A 116 13.80 -11.07 9.69
CA GLY A 116 14.54 -12.29 9.88
C GLY A 116 15.28 -12.16 11.22
N THR A 117 14.91 -13.00 12.16
CA THR A 117 15.45 -12.93 13.50
C THR A 117 16.77 -13.64 13.47
N GLY A 118 17.82 -12.93 13.87
CA GLY A 118 19.11 -13.55 14.12
C GLY A 118 19.04 -14.64 15.21
N PRO A 119 20.20 -15.21 15.57
CA PRO A 119 21.53 -14.71 15.21
C PRO A 119 21.88 -15.00 13.75
N TYR A 120 22.28 -13.95 13.03
CA TYR A 120 22.98 -14.11 11.75
C TYR A 120 24.46 -14.33 12.05
N SER A 121 24.96 -15.51 11.74
CA SER A 121 26.39 -15.77 11.67
C SER A 121 26.91 -15.12 10.40
N SER A 122 27.54 -13.94 10.50
CA SER A 122 28.43 -13.51 9.42
C SER A 122 29.55 -14.55 9.36
N GLY A 123 29.69 -15.23 8.21
CA GLY A 123 30.84 -16.10 7.97
C GLY A 123 32.16 -15.37 8.08
#